data_AF-A0ABD6A9D2-F1
#
_entry.id   AF-A0ABD6A9D2-F1
#
_cell.length_a   1.000
_cell.length_b   1.000
_cell.length_c   1.000
_cell.angle_alpha   90.00
_cell.angle_beta   90.00
_cell.angle_gamma   90.00
#
_symmetry.space_group_name_H-M   'P 1'
#
loop_
_entity.id
_entity.type
_entity.pdbx_description
1 polymer ?
#
loop_
_entity_poly.entity_id
_entity_poly.type
_entity_poly.pdbx_seq_one_letter_code
_entity_poly.pdbx_strand_id
1 'polypeptide(L)' 'MAATDFSEDDEGKRVVNADGDTVGRVVEVDHGTAYVDPDPGLTETVMSKLGWADRDEDTYPLQKASVASVDDDEIRLQSF' A
#
# COMPACT_ATOMS: atom_id res chain seq x y z
N MET A 1 9.46 -15.09 -15.86
CA MET A 1 9.55 -14.55 -14.49
C MET A 1 8.59 -13.37 -14.47
N ALA A 2 7.48 -13.47 -13.73
CA ALA A 2 6.54 -12.36 -13.60
C ALA A 2 7.19 -11.35 -12.64
N ALA A 3 7.77 -10.31 -13.20
CA ALA A 3 8.17 -9.14 -12.43
C ALA A 3 6.88 -8.36 -12.18
N THR A 4 6.31 -8.52 -10.99
CA THR A 4 5.30 -7.60 -10.45
C THR A 4 6.06 -6.33 -10.08
N ASP A 5 6.48 -5.57 -11.09
CA ASP A 5 6.97 -4.22 -10.94
C ASP A 5 5.75 -3.34 -10.79
N PHE A 6 5.64 -2.61 -9.68
CA PHE A 6 4.70 -1.51 -9.61
C PHE A 6 5.08 -0.53 -10.70
N SER A 7 4.12 -0.24 -11.57
CA SER A 7 4.28 0.74 -12.63
C SER A 7 3.36 1.93 -12.34
N GLU A 8 3.54 3.02 -13.07
CA GLU A 8 2.64 4.19 -13.04
C GLU A 8 1.15 3.80 -13.25
N ASP A 9 0.87 2.65 -13.86
CA ASP A 9 -0.48 2.08 -14.01
C ASP A 9 -1.12 1.63 -12.68
N ASP A 10 -0.29 1.34 -11.67
CA ASP A 10 -0.75 1.01 -10.32
C ASP A 10 -1.09 2.26 -9.49
N GLU A 11 -0.76 3.46 -9.98
CA GLU A 11 -1.13 4.71 -9.33
C GLU A 11 -2.65 4.91 -9.34
N GLY A 12 -3.19 5.28 -8.18
CA GLY A 12 -4.62 5.45 -7.98
C GLY A 12 -5.37 4.17 -7.57
N LYS A 13 -4.72 3.00 -7.57
CA LYS A 13 -5.34 1.75 -7.10
C LYS A 13 -5.59 1.80 -5.60
N ARG A 14 -6.68 1.13 -5.18
CA ARG A 14 -7.02 0.99 -3.76
C ARG A 14 -6.14 -0.07 -3.14
N VAL A 15 -5.62 0.20 -1.96
CA VAL A 15 -4.84 -0.77 -1.19
C VAL A 15 -5.75 -1.33 -0.11
N VAL A 16 -5.91 -2.64 -0.11
CA VAL A 16 -6.73 -3.36 0.86
C VAL A 16 -5.89 -4.34 1.65
N ASN A 17 -6.32 -4.56 2.88
CA ASN A 17 -5.69 -5.51 3.78
C ASN A 17 -6.11 -6.96 3.49
N ALA A 18 -5.48 -7.92 4.19
CA ALA A 18 -5.86 -9.33 4.10
C ALA A 18 -7.28 -9.59 4.65
N ASP A 19 -7.75 -8.73 5.56
CA ASP A 19 -9.07 -8.76 6.19
C ASP A 19 -10.18 -8.17 5.28
N GLY A 20 -9.83 -7.47 4.19
CA GLY A 20 -10.74 -6.77 3.28
C GLY A 20 -10.97 -5.27 3.57
N ASP A 21 -10.35 -4.69 4.60
CA ASP A 21 -10.39 -3.26 4.89
C ASP A 21 -9.49 -2.46 3.94
N THR A 22 -10.01 -1.31 3.48
CA THR A 22 -9.26 -0.39 2.62
C THR A 22 -8.26 0.40 3.44
N VAL A 23 -6.98 0.09 3.31
CA VAL A 23 -5.89 0.80 4.01
C VAL A 23 -5.72 2.21 3.46
N GLY A 24 -5.87 2.38 2.14
CA GLY A 24 -5.59 3.64 1.48
C GLY A 24 -5.57 3.53 -0.05
N ARG A 25 -4.87 4.46 -0.69
CA ARG A 25 -4.71 4.52 -2.15
C ARG A 25 -3.27 4.78 -2.54
N VAL A 26 -2.81 4.13 -3.62
CA VAL A 26 -1.53 4.48 -4.23
C VAL A 26 -1.61 5.89 -4.82
N VAL A 27 -0.72 6.78 -4.41
CA VAL A 27 -0.65 8.16 -4.90
C VAL A 27 0.57 8.43 -5.78
N GLU A 28 1.60 7.60 -5.66
CA GLU A 28 2.82 7.68 -6.48
C GLU A 28 3.47 6.30 -6.61
N VAL A 29 4.23 6.05 -7.67
CA VAL A 29 5.11 4.88 -7.78
C VAL A 29 6.50 5.33 -8.18
N ASP A 30 7.49 5.12 -7.30
CA ASP A 30 8.89 5.49 -7.56
C ASP A 30 9.80 4.27 -7.49
N HIS A 31 10.63 4.09 -8.52
CA HIS A 31 11.61 2.99 -8.61
C HIS A 31 11.04 1.58 -8.32
N GLY A 32 9.79 1.31 -8.71
CA GLY A 32 9.10 0.04 -8.45
C GLY A 32 8.62 -0.12 -7.00
N THR A 33 8.48 0.98 -6.27
CA THR A 33 7.88 1.08 -4.94
C THR A 33 6.64 1.96 -5.02
N ALA A 34 5.47 1.41 -4.70
CA ALA A 34 4.25 2.18 -4.65
C ALA A 34 4.17 2.98 -3.34
N TYR A 35 3.72 4.22 -3.37
CA TYR A 35 3.51 5.08 -2.21
C TYR A 35 2.02 5.19 -1.95
N VAL A 36 1.60 4.87 -0.74
CA VAL A 36 0.19 4.75 -0.35
C VAL A 36 -0.15 5.85 0.62
N ASP A 37 -1.17 6.63 0.29
CA ASP A 37 -1.84 7.56 1.19
C ASP A 37 -2.88 6.79 2.01
N PRO A 38 -2.67 6.59 3.32
CA PRO A 38 -3.58 5.84 4.17
C PRO A 38 -4.78 6.68 4.58
N ASP A 39 -5.96 6.07 4.59
CA ASP A 39 -7.19 6.75 4.98
C ASP A 39 -7.18 7.03 6.49
N PRO A 40 -7.45 8.27 6.96
CA PRO A 40 -7.27 8.69 8.35
C PRO A 40 -8.03 7.84 9.38
N GLY A 41 -9.04 7.08 8.97
CA GLY A 41 -9.79 6.17 9.84
C GLY A 41 -9.07 4.84 10.16
N LEU A 42 -8.08 4.43 9.37
CA LEU A 42 -7.36 3.14 9.53
C LEU A 42 -5.87 3.31 9.83
N THR A 43 -5.36 4.53 9.66
CA THR A 43 -3.95 4.87 9.86
C THR A 43 -3.44 4.50 11.26
N GLU A 44 -4.23 4.65 12.33
CA GLU A 44 -3.80 4.31 13.71
C GLU A 44 -3.43 2.82 13.89
N THR A 45 -4.22 1.91 13.32
CA THR A 45 -3.98 0.46 13.44
C THR A 45 -2.80 0.04 12.55
N VAL A 46 -2.72 0.60 11.35
CA VAL A 46 -1.66 0.31 10.38
C VAL A 46 -0.32 0.86 10.85
N MET A 47 -0.28 2.10 11.33
CA MET A 47 0.92 2.73 11.91
C MET A 47 1.47 1.92 13.09
N SER A 48 0.58 1.47 13.99
CA SER A 48 0.97 0.72 15.18
C SER A 48 1.57 -0.64 14.85
N LYS A 49 1.05 -1.33 13.84
CA LYS A 49 1.50 -2.68 13.45
C LYS A 49 2.74 -2.66 12.56
N LEU A 50 2.85 -1.69 11.66
CA LEU A 50 3.99 -1.55 10.75
C LEU A 50 5.16 -0.74 11.33
N GLY A 51 4.99 -0.14 12.52
CA GLY A 51 6.03 0.67 13.14
C GLY A 51 6.31 1.97 12.39
N TRP A 52 5.29 2.51 11.70
CA TRP A 52 5.33 3.82 11.05
C TRP A 52 5.20 4.90 12.13
N ALA A 53 6.21 4.97 13.01
CA ALA A 53 6.27 5.95 14.09
C ALA A 53 6.58 7.33 13.50
N ASP A 54 5.70 8.30 13.78
CA ASP A 54 5.94 9.75 13.72
C ASP A 54 6.70 10.25 12.47
N ARG A 55 6.25 9.85 11.28
CA ARG A 55 6.61 10.56 10.06
C ARG A 55 5.40 11.34 9.60
N ASP A 56 5.53 12.66 9.57
CA ASP A 56 4.69 13.61 8.84
C ASP A 56 4.74 13.36 7.30
N GLU A 57 4.98 12.12 6.87
CA GLU A 57 4.89 11.71 5.48
C GLU A 57 3.44 11.30 5.25
N ASP A 58 2.73 12.08 4.43
CA ASP A 58 1.36 11.77 4.00
C ASP A 58 1.27 10.43 3.26
N THR A 59 2.40 9.93 2.75
CA THR A 59 2.47 8.73 1.90
C THR A 59 3.49 7.73 2.42
N TYR A 60 3.18 6.44 2.34
CA TYR A 60 4.00 5.35 2.85
C TYR A 60 4.46 4.41 1.74
N PRO A 61 5.77 4.11 1.64
CA PRO A 61 6.29 3.20 0.63
C PRO A 61 5.85 1.76 0.91
N LEU A 62 4.99 1.25 0.04
CA LEU A 62 4.52 -0.11 -0.01
C LEU A 62 5.50 -1.00 -0.78
N GLN A 63 6.14 -1.91 -0.05
CA GLN A 63 7.02 -2.90 -0.64
C GLN A 63 6.22 -4.05 -1.24
N LYS A 64 6.64 -4.54 -2.41
CA LYS A 64 6.08 -5.75 -3.04
C LYS A 64 6.12 -7.00 -2.16
N ALA A 65 7.11 -7.06 -1.26
CA ALA A 65 7.23 -8.15 -0.29
C ALA A 65 6.09 -8.16 0.75
N SER A 66 5.33 -7.08 0.86
CA SER A 66 4.13 -6.97 1.69
C SER A 66 2.83 -7.16 0.89
N VAL A 67 2.92 -7.35 -0.43
CA VAL A 67 1.76 -7.55 -1.32
C VAL A 67 1.53 -9.04 -1.51
N ALA A 68 0.28 -9.48 -1.32
CA ALA A 68 -0.17 -10.83 -1.63
C ALA A 68 -0.49 -10.97 -3.12
N SER A 69 -1.30 -10.04 -3.62
CA SER A 69 -1.79 -10.02 -5.00
C SER A 69 -2.05 -8.59 -5.44
N VAL A 70 -1.80 -8.31 -6.72
CA VAL A 70 -2.23 -7.09 -7.39
C VAL A 70 -3.35 -7.47 -8.34
N ASP A 71 -4.54 -6.98 -8.09
CA ASP A 71 -5.69 -7.06 -8.98
C ASP A 71 -5.78 -5.76 -9.82
N ASP A 72 -6.60 -5.79 -10.88
CA ASP A 72 -6.79 -4.64 -11.77
C ASP A 72 -7.34 -3.40 -11.02
N ASP A 73 -8.14 -3.61 -9.98
CA ASP A 73 -8.85 -2.56 -9.22
C ASP A 73 -8.26 -2.29 -7.82
N GLU A 74 -7.56 -3.28 -7.23
CA GLU A 74 -7.08 -3.23 -5.85
C GLU A 74 -5.76 -3.98 -5.64
N ILE A 75 -4.97 -3.54 -4.67
CA ILE A 75 -3.74 -4.19 -4.23
C ILE A 75 -4.01 -4.83 -2.89
N ARG A 76 -3.90 -6.16 -2.81
CA ARG A 76 -4.06 -6.93 -1.58
C ARG A 76 -2.74 -7.12 -0.88
N LEU A 77 -2.68 -6.76 0.39
CA LEU A 77 -1.49 -7.01 1.21
C LEU A 77 -1.52 -8.42 1.82
N GLN A 78 -0.33 -9.03 1.96
CA GLN A 78 -0.20 -10.39 2.50
C GLN A 78 -0.21 -10.47 4.02
N SER A 79 0.10 -9.36 4.70
CA SER A 79 0.22 -9.35 6.15
C SER A 79 -0.11 -7.98 6.74
N PHE A 80 -0.69 -8.01 7.95
CA PHE A 80 -0.93 -6.89 8.87
C PHE A 80 -0.39 -7.25 10.24
#